data_AF-A0A179SN00-F1
#
_entry.id   AF-A0A179SN00-F1
#
_cell.length_a   1.000
_cell.length_b   1.000
_cell.length_c   1.000
_cell.angle_alpha   90.00
_cell.angle_beta   90.00
_cell.angle_gamma   90.00
#
_symmetry.space_group_name_H-M   'P 1'
#
loop_
_entity.id
_entity.type
_entity.pdbx_description
1 polymer ?
#
loop_
_entity_poly.entity_id
_entity_poly.type
_entity_poly.pdbx_seq_one_letter_code
_entity_poly.pdbx_strand_id
1 'polypeptide(L)'
;MQCKQVSLVSLILLIMTTFQLLLAGVVHADTTEIDELVPNDYQKNQFKKNNELLHDDSLSDQRLNIPEELKGLNFQREKISQEDIIKSTLFLSESSDNNTIKAKALEMELFTEADSSMINSMEEDTPSSSNLSLTILIWAMVGICSLLLIVVLVVWSKSANKAKISSK
;
A
#
# COMPACT_ATOMS: atom_id res chain seq x y z
N MET A 1 -32.79 30.44 8.22
CA MET A 1 -31.50 31.11 7.89
C MET A 1 -30.34 30.12 7.69
N GLN A 2 -30.33 28.97 8.37
CA GLN A 2 -29.24 27.98 8.32
C GLN A 2 -28.98 27.37 6.91
N CYS A 3 -30.01 27.00 6.13
CA CYS A 3 -29.80 26.44 4.78
C CYS A 3 -29.13 27.40 3.77
N LYS A 4 -29.44 28.70 3.85
CA LYS A 4 -28.80 29.70 2.96
C LYS A 4 -27.32 29.89 3.29
N GLN A 5 -26.96 29.78 4.58
CA GLN A 5 -25.57 29.87 5.01
C GLN A 5 -24.77 28.62 4.65
N VAL A 6 -25.32 27.42 4.80
CA VAL A 6 -24.64 26.18 4.36
C VAL A 6 -24.42 26.17 2.85
N SER A 7 -25.40 26.64 2.06
CA SER A 7 -25.26 26.77 0.61
C SER A 7 -24.20 27.79 0.19
N LEU A 8 -24.12 28.93 0.88
CA LEU A 8 -23.13 29.98 0.60
C LEU A 8 -21.72 29.54 1.00
N VAL A 9 -21.56 28.85 2.14
CA VAL A 9 -20.26 28.29 2.57
C VAL A 9 -19.79 27.21 1.60
N SER A 10 -20.68 26.34 1.14
CA SER A 10 -20.37 25.32 0.12
C SER A 10 -19.90 25.94 -1.20
N LEU A 11 -20.58 27.01 -1.64
CA LEU A 11 -20.19 27.76 -2.85
C LEU A 11 -18.80 28.40 -2.71
N ILE A 12 -18.51 29.03 -1.57
CA ILE A 12 -17.19 29.61 -1.30
C ILE A 12 -16.10 28.53 -1.29
N LEU A 13 -16.37 27.39 -0.66
CA LEU A 13 -15.42 26.28 -0.59
C LEU A 13 -15.11 25.73 -1.98
N LEU A 14 -16.12 25.61 -2.85
CA LEU A 14 -15.96 25.18 -4.24
C LEU A 14 -15.16 26.18 -5.09
N ILE A 15 -15.35 27.48 -4.87
CA ILE A 15 -14.57 28.52 -5.56
C ILE A 15 -13.10 28.48 -5.10
N MET A 16 -12.85 28.26 -3.80
CA MET A 16 -11.49 28.18 -3.27
C MET A 16 -10.74 26.94 -3.76
N THR A 17 -11.38 25.78 -3.82
CA THR A 17 -10.75 24.55 -4.33
C THR A 17 -10.46 24.63 -5.82
N THR A 18 -11.39 25.19 -6.62
CA THR A 18 -11.17 25.40 -8.06
C THR A 18 -10.09 26.44 -8.34
N PHE A 19 -9.98 27.50 -7.53
CA PHE A 19 -8.90 28.48 -7.65
C PHE A 19 -7.53 27.86 -7.33
N GLN A 20 -7.42 27.04 -6.29
CA GLN A 20 -6.18 26.32 -5.97
C GLN A 20 -5.76 25.37 -7.10
N LEU A 21 -6.72 24.69 -7.74
CA LEU A 21 -6.44 23.83 -8.89
C LEU A 21 -5.96 24.62 -10.12
N LEU A 22 -6.43 25.85 -10.31
CA LEU A 22 -6.00 26.73 -11.41
C LEU A 22 -4.56 27.23 -11.23
N LEU A 23 -4.10 27.44 -9.99
CA LEU A 23 -2.73 27.85 -9.68
C LEU A 23 -1.74 26.68 -9.57
N ALA A 24 -2.23 25.44 -9.45
CA ALA A 24 -1.38 24.27 -9.42
C ALA A 24 -0.77 24.03 -10.82
N GLY A 25 0.45 24.52 -11.03
CA GLY A 25 1.26 24.15 -12.17
C GLY A 25 1.60 22.66 -12.12
N VAL A 26 1.57 21.99 -13.28
CA VAL A 26 1.97 20.58 -13.38
C VAL A 26 3.48 20.48 -13.16
N VAL A 27 3.89 20.12 -11.95
CA VAL A 27 5.28 19.77 -11.66
C VAL A 27 5.53 18.40 -12.28
N HIS A 28 6.28 18.38 -13.36
CA HIS A 28 6.79 17.14 -13.92
C HIS A 28 8.00 16.76 -13.09
N ALA A 29 8.09 15.49 -12.68
CA ALA A 29 9.37 14.96 -12.23
C ALA A 29 10.36 15.17 -13.37
N ASP A 30 11.59 15.56 -13.05
CA ASP A 30 12.64 15.67 -14.04
C ASP A 30 13.02 14.25 -14.50
N THR A 31 12.27 13.75 -15.48
CA THR A 31 12.44 12.40 -16.03
C THR A 31 13.42 12.40 -17.19
N THR A 32 14.09 13.53 -17.47
CA THR A 32 14.99 13.66 -18.61
C THR A 32 16.26 12.82 -18.48
N GLU A 33 16.62 12.41 -17.26
CA GLU A 33 17.85 11.65 -16.98
C GLU A 33 17.59 10.19 -16.51
N ILE A 34 16.38 9.65 -16.66
CA ILE A 34 16.08 8.25 -16.28
C ILE A 34 16.95 7.27 -17.09
N ASP A 35 17.18 7.58 -18.36
CA ASP A 35 18.00 6.77 -19.27
C ASP A 35 19.50 6.86 -18.96
N GLU A 36 19.93 7.81 -18.11
CA GLU A 36 21.33 8.00 -17.68
C GLU A 36 21.63 7.33 -16.33
N LEU A 37 20.63 6.73 -15.68
CA LEU A 37 20.80 6.06 -14.39
C LEU A 37 21.67 4.80 -14.55
N VAL A 38 22.89 4.84 -14.01
CA VAL A 38 23.76 3.68 -13.89
C VAL A 38 23.39 2.90 -12.61
N PRO A 39 23.26 1.56 -12.66
CA PRO A 39 23.06 0.75 -11.47
C PRO A 39 24.11 1.04 -10.39
N ASN A 40 23.68 1.13 -9.14
CA ASN A 40 24.60 1.33 -8.02
C ASN A 40 25.40 0.04 -7.76
N ASP A 41 26.63 -0.02 -8.26
CA ASP A 41 27.52 -1.15 -8.04
C ASP A 41 28.10 -1.15 -6.62
N TYR A 42 28.05 -2.32 -5.98
CA TYR A 42 28.60 -2.50 -4.63
C TYR A 42 30.12 -2.34 -4.65
N GLN A 43 30.62 -1.30 -3.98
CA GLN A 43 32.05 -1.14 -3.72
C GLN A 43 32.45 -1.91 -2.45
N LYS A 44 33.17 -3.01 -2.63
CA LYS A 44 33.71 -3.80 -1.53
C LYS A 44 34.84 -3.03 -0.84
N ASN A 45 34.55 -2.46 0.32
CA ASN A 45 35.55 -1.81 1.15
C ASN A 45 36.58 -2.82 1.68
N GLN A 46 37.86 -2.44 1.66
CA GLN A 46 38.92 -3.27 2.25
C GLN A 46 38.86 -3.17 3.78
N PHE A 47 38.31 -4.19 4.43
CA PHE A 47 38.27 -4.28 5.89
C PHE A 47 39.66 -4.59 6.44
N LYS A 48 40.27 -3.67 7.19
CA LYS A 48 41.51 -3.91 7.92
C LYS A 48 41.19 -4.56 9.26
N LYS A 49 41.42 -5.88 9.35
CA LYS A 49 41.20 -6.67 10.57
C LYS A 49 42.31 -6.41 11.59
N ASN A 50 42.12 -5.43 12.46
CA ASN A 50 43.04 -5.13 13.57
C ASN A 50 42.69 -5.98 14.81
N ASN A 51 43.03 -7.26 14.77
CA ASN A 51 42.83 -8.20 15.88
C ASN A 51 44.03 -8.28 16.85
N GLU A 52 45.04 -7.44 16.67
CA GLU A 52 46.31 -7.50 17.39
C GLU A 52 46.15 -7.27 18.91
N LEU A 53 45.10 -6.56 19.33
CA LEU A 53 44.78 -6.33 20.75
C LEU A 53 43.90 -7.43 21.38
N LEU A 54 43.46 -8.43 20.61
CA LEU A 54 42.61 -9.51 21.12
C LEU A 54 43.42 -10.66 21.73
N HIS A 55 44.75 -10.62 21.65
CA HIS A 55 45.63 -11.64 22.19
C HIS A 55 46.56 -10.98 23.20
N ASP A 56 46.14 -11.02 24.46
CA ASP A 56 47.01 -10.66 25.58
C ASP A 56 47.74 -11.94 26.04
N ASP A 57 48.90 -12.18 25.44
CA ASP A 57 49.74 -13.34 25.77
C ASP A 57 50.15 -13.32 27.26
N SER A 58 50.12 -12.17 27.94
CA SER A 58 50.43 -12.04 29.36
C SER A 58 49.39 -12.68 30.28
N LEU A 59 48.14 -12.88 29.81
CA LEU A 59 47.09 -13.58 30.55
C LEU A 59 47.17 -15.10 30.38
N SER A 60 47.93 -15.60 29.41
CA SER A 60 48.13 -17.04 29.19
C SER A 60 49.03 -17.66 30.27
N ASP A 61 50.05 -16.93 30.70
CA ASP A 61 51.04 -17.41 31.69
C ASP A 61 50.55 -17.31 33.15
N GLN A 62 49.44 -16.60 33.40
CA GLN A 62 48.82 -16.46 34.72
C GLN A 62 47.69 -17.48 34.97
N ARG A 63 47.80 -18.70 34.45
CA ARG A 63 46.87 -19.79 34.80
C ARG A 63 47.22 -20.39 36.16
N LEU A 64 46.89 -19.66 37.23
CA LEU A 64 46.95 -20.19 38.59
C LEU A 64 45.94 -21.34 38.76
N ASN A 65 46.36 -22.39 39.46
CA ASN A 65 45.55 -23.57 39.74
C ASN A 65 44.18 -23.19 40.32
N ILE A 66 43.13 -23.77 39.75
CA ILE A 66 41.75 -23.55 40.20
C ILE A 66 41.63 -24.01 41.67
N PRO A 67 41.23 -23.12 42.61
CA PRO A 67 40.97 -23.46 44.00
C PRO A 67 40.03 -24.66 44.13
N GLU A 68 40.27 -25.55 45.09
CA GLU A 68 39.46 -26.78 45.24
C GLU A 68 37.97 -26.49 45.47
N GLU A 69 37.64 -25.37 46.10
CA GLU A 69 36.27 -24.89 46.29
C GLU A 69 35.52 -24.65 44.97
N LEU A 70 36.24 -24.28 43.90
CA LEU A 70 35.67 -24.04 42.57
C LEU A 70 35.57 -25.30 41.71
N LYS A 71 36.25 -26.40 42.07
CA LYS A 71 36.12 -27.69 41.36
C LYS A 71 34.77 -28.36 41.55
N GLY A 72 34.05 -28.04 42.63
CA GLY A 72 32.70 -28.54 42.90
C GLY A 72 31.59 -27.82 42.14
N LEU A 73 31.90 -26.73 41.43
CA LEU A 73 30.92 -25.96 40.68
C LEU A 73 30.52 -26.73 39.41
N ASN A 74 29.35 -27.37 39.43
CA ASN A 74 28.76 -27.93 38.22
C ASN A 74 28.04 -26.82 37.44
N PHE A 75 28.19 -26.82 36.12
CA PHE A 75 27.44 -25.93 35.22
C PHE A 75 26.26 -26.67 34.59
N GLN A 76 25.57 -27.53 35.35
CA GLN A 76 24.28 -28.08 34.93
C GLN A 76 23.19 -27.02 35.16
N ARG A 77 23.17 -26.02 34.28
CA ARG A 77 21.97 -25.25 34.01
C ARG A 77 21.16 -26.00 32.96
N GLU A 78 19.86 -26.14 33.15
CA GLU A 78 18.94 -26.56 32.09
C GLU A 78 19.24 -25.71 30.85
N LYS A 79 19.70 -26.35 29.77
CA LYS A 79 19.95 -25.66 28.50
C LYS A 79 18.60 -25.28 27.92
N ILE A 80 18.03 -24.19 28.41
CA ILE A 80 17.03 -23.45 27.66
C ILE A 80 17.82 -22.88 26.48
N SER A 81 17.80 -23.60 25.36
CA SER A 81 18.52 -23.16 24.18
C SER A 81 17.90 -21.83 23.75
N GLN A 82 18.73 -20.88 23.34
CA GLN A 82 18.24 -19.60 22.85
C GLN A 82 17.28 -19.80 21.66
N GLU A 83 17.46 -20.91 20.93
CA GLU A 83 16.57 -21.38 19.87
C GLU A 83 15.17 -21.73 20.39
N ASP A 84 15.04 -22.39 21.53
CA ASP A 84 13.74 -22.69 22.15
C ASP A 84 13.01 -21.42 22.61
N ILE A 85 13.77 -20.42 23.11
CA ILE A 85 13.24 -19.10 23.47
C ILE A 85 12.78 -18.34 22.23
N ILE A 86 13.59 -18.33 21.17
CA ILE A 86 13.25 -17.67 19.90
C ILE A 86 12.03 -18.35 19.27
N LYS A 87 11.98 -19.68 19.27
CA LYS A 87 10.88 -20.45 18.70
C LYS A 87 9.57 -20.19 19.43
N SER A 88 9.60 -20.18 20.76
CA SER A 88 8.41 -19.88 21.56
C SER A 88 7.97 -18.42 21.42
N THR A 89 8.91 -17.47 21.33
CA THR A 89 8.59 -16.05 21.17
C THR A 89 8.03 -15.70 19.78
N LEU A 90 8.59 -16.29 18.71
CA LEU A 90 8.20 -15.95 17.34
C LEU A 90 6.99 -16.75 16.83
N PHE A 91 6.77 -17.96 17.34
CA PHE A 91 5.78 -18.88 16.77
C PHE A 91 4.74 -19.41 17.77
N LEU A 92 4.97 -19.28 19.08
CA LEU A 92 4.00 -19.70 20.11
C LEU A 92 3.47 -18.53 20.95
N SER A 93 3.79 -17.27 20.60
CA SER A 93 3.08 -16.14 21.20
C SER A 93 1.60 -16.27 20.85
N GLU A 94 0.81 -16.56 21.87
CA GLU A 94 -0.65 -16.75 21.87
C GLU A 94 -1.37 -15.45 21.44
N SER A 95 -1.17 -15.03 20.19
CA SER A 95 -2.01 -14.02 19.57
C SER A 95 -3.05 -14.74 18.74
N SER A 96 -4.09 -15.22 19.45
CA SER A 96 -5.43 -15.59 18.97
C SER A 96 -5.48 -16.33 17.62
N ASP A 97 -5.95 -17.59 17.62
CA ASP A 97 -6.01 -18.54 16.49
C ASP A 97 -6.48 -17.96 15.13
N ASN A 98 -7.20 -16.84 15.15
CA ASN A 98 -7.62 -15.98 14.03
C ASN A 98 -6.50 -15.27 13.24
N ASN A 99 -5.25 -15.20 13.71
CA ASN A 99 -4.14 -14.61 12.95
C ASN A 99 -3.31 -15.64 12.16
N THR A 100 -3.67 -16.91 12.24
CA THR A 100 -3.03 -17.93 11.40
C THR A 100 -3.52 -17.80 9.95
N ILE A 101 -2.63 -18.09 8.99
CA ILE A 101 -2.97 -18.11 7.55
C ILE A 101 -4.19 -19.01 7.30
N LYS A 102 -4.28 -20.13 8.03
CA LYS A 102 -5.43 -21.05 7.97
C LYS A 102 -6.73 -20.38 8.39
N ALA A 103 -6.75 -19.68 9.53
CA ALA A 103 -7.97 -19.01 10.00
C ALA A 103 -8.38 -17.85 9.10
N LYS A 104 -7.41 -17.06 8.61
CA LYS A 104 -7.68 -15.98 7.65
C LYS A 104 -8.15 -16.47 6.30
N ALA A 105 -7.59 -17.57 5.80
CA ALA A 105 -8.03 -18.15 4.54
C ALA A 105 -9.42 -18.79 4.62
N LEU A 106 -9.81 -19.28 5.81
CA LEU A 106 -11.17 -19.79 6.07
C LEU A 106 -12.17 -18.63 6.25
N GLU A 107 -11.79 -17.58 6.98
CA GLU A 107 -12.58 -16.33 7.09
C GLU A 107 -12.86 -15.70 5.72
N MET A 108 -11.90 -15.79 4.81
CA MET A 108 -11.99 -15.23 3.45
C MET A 108 -12.44 -16.25 2.40
N GLU A 109 -12.82 -17.47 2.80
CA GLU A 109 -13.33 -18.52 1.90
C GLU A 109 -12.41 -18.81 0.69
N LEU A 110 -11.09 -18.57 0.83
CA LEU A 110 -10.13 -18.62 -0.29
C LEU A 110 -9.86 -20.03 -0.81
N PHE A 111 -10.16 -21.04 0.01
CA PHE A 111 -9.93 -22.45 -0.29
C PHE A 111 -11.13 -23.34 0.05
N THR A 112 -12.27 -22.74 0.36
CA THR A 112 -13.53 -23.49 0.35
C THR A 112 -13.86 -23.77 -1.10
N GLU A 113 -14.04 -25.04 -1.45
CA GLU A 113 -14.43 -25.47 -2.78
C GLU A 113 -15.83 -24.91 -3.08
N ALA A 114 -15.85 -23.73 -3.70
CA ALA A 114 -17.06 -23.13 -4.21
C ALA A 114 -17.41 -23.90 -5.49
N ASP A 115 -18.39 -24.81 -5.36
CA ASP A 115 -19.10 -25.38 -6.50
C ASP A 115 -19.43 -24.26 -7.50
N SER A 116 -19.13 -24.53 -8.77
CA SER A 116 -18.97 -23.60 -9.89
C SER A 116 -20.22 -22.79 -10.30
N SER A 117 -20.90 -22.12 -9.37
CA SER A 117 -22.18 -21.42 -9.61
C SER A 117 -22.25 -20.00 -9.05
N MET A 118 -21.26 -19.54 -8.27
CA MET A 118 -21.27 -18.21 -7.63
C MET A 118 -20.78 -17.07 -8.54
N ILE A 119 -21.09 -17.12 -9.85
CA ILE A 119 -20.91 -15.97 -10.74
C ILE A 119 -22.27 -15.38 -11.16
N ASN A 120 -23.40 -16.06 -10.90
CA ASN A 120 -24.70 -15.66 -11.45
C ASN A 120 -25.77 -15.25 -10.41
N SER A 121 -25.41 -15.08 -9.14
CA SER A 121 -26.38 -14.84 -8.05
C SER A 121 -26.00 -13.65 -7.15
N MET A 122 -25.59 -12.53 -7.75
CA MET A 122 -25.49 -11.23 -7.06
C MET A 122 -26.52 -10.26 -7.63
N GLU A 123 -27.79 -10.68 -7.63
CA GLU A 123 -28.93 -9.77 -7.56
C GLU A 123 -29.64 -10.07 -6.25
N GLU A 124 -29.29 -9.33 -5.19
CA GLU A 124 -30.12 -9.29 -3.99
C GLU A 124 -30.33 -7.83 -3.57
N ASP A 125 -31.58 -7.40 -3.75
CA ASP A 125 -32.15 -6.13 -3.35
C ASP A 125 -31.91 -5.84 -1.86
N THR A 126 -30.81 -5.17 -1.56
CA THR A 126 -30.63 -4.45 -0.30
C THR A 126 -30.50 -2.96 -0.61
N PRO A 127 -31.23 -2.05 0.08
CA PRO A 127 -31.00 -0.62 -0.02
C PRO A 127 -29.69 -0.28 0.72
N SER A 128 -28.58 -0.74 0.17
CA SER A 128 -27.23 -0.41 0.61
C SER A 128 -26.97 1.04 0.26
N SER A 129 -26.63 1.84 1.26
CA SER A 129 -26.26 3.26 1.13
C SER A 129 -25.11 3.51 0.14
N SER A 130 -24.40 2.46 -0.27
CA SER A 130 -23.37 2.45 -1.32
C SER A 130 -23.94 2.61 -2.75
N ASN A 131 -25.22 2.31 -2.99
CA ASN A 131 -25.84 2.38 -4.32
C ASN A 131 -26.09 3.82 -4.80
N LEU A 132 -26.22 4.79 -3.89
CA LEU A 132 -26.39 6.20 -4.24
C LEU A 132 -25.15 6.76 -4.94
N SER A 133 -23.94 6.39 -4.49
CA SER A 133 -22.68 6.85 -5.10
C SER A 133 -22.47 6.29 -6.51
N LEU A 134 -22.80 5.01 -6.73
CA LEU A 134 -22.74 4.41 -8.07
C LEU A 134 -23.80 4.98 -9.01
N THR A 135 -25.03 5.18 -8.51
CA THR A 135 -26.12 5.78 -9.29
C THR A 135 -25.79 7.20 -9.73
N ILE A 136 -25.18 8.01 -8.85
CA ILE A 136 -24.71 9.37 -9.20
C ILE A 136 -23.65 9.31 -10.29
N LEU A 137 -22.69 8.38 -10.20
CA LEU A 137 -21.60 8.24 -11.17
C LEU A 137 -22.13 7.83 -12.54
N ILE A 138 -23.07 6.89 -12.58
CA ILE A 138 -23.72 6.44 -13.82
C ILE A 138 -24.47 7.61 -14.48
N TRP A 139 -25.25 8.37 -13.71
CA TRP A 139 -25.96 9.54 -14.24
C TRP A 139 -25.02 10.64 -14.73
N ALA A 140 -23.90 10.87 -14.04
CA ALA A 140 -22.88 11.81 -14.48
C ALA A 140 -22.26 11.40 -15.82
N MET A 141 -21.95 10.10 -15.99
CA MET A 141 -21.42 9.56 -17.23
C MET A 141 -22.45 9.61 -18.38
N VAL A 142 -23.71 9.32 -18.11
CA VAL A 142 -24.79 9.48 -19.11
C VAL A 142 -24.94 10.94 -19.53
N GLY A 143 -24.83 11.87 -18.58
CA GLY A 143 -24.85 13.32 -18.84
C GLY A 143 -23.70 13.76 -19.74
N ILE A 144 -22.47 13.32 -19.46
CA ILE A 144 -21.30 13.69 -20.27
C ILE A 144 -21.40 13.12 -21.69
N CYS A 145 -21.82 11.87 -21.84
CA CYS A 145 -22.02 11.24 -23.15
C CYS A 145 -23.11 11.95 -23.97
N SER A 146 -24.22 12.32 -23.34
CA SER A 146 -25.31 13.04 -24.00
C SER A 146 -24.85 14.42 -24.49
N LEU A 147 -24.09 15.16 -23.68
CA LEU A 147 -23.54 16.45 -24.07
C LEU A 147 -22.58 16.34 -25.26
N LEU A 148 -21.70 15.34 -25.26
CA LEU A 148 -20.77 15.10 -26.37
C LEU A 148 -21.53 14.77 -27.66
N LEU A 149 -22.58 13.95 -27.60
CA LEU A 149 -23.40 13.64 -28.78
C LEU A 149 -24.10 14.89 -29.33
N ILE A 150 -24.64 15.74 -28.47
CA ILE A 150 -25.25 17.02 -28.89
C ILE A 150 -24.22 17.89 -29.59
N VAL A 151 -23.00 18.01 -29.06
CA VAL A 151 -21.93 18.79 -29.70
C VAL A 151 -21.60 18.23 -31.08
N VAL A 152 -21.44 16.92 -31.22
CA VAL A 152 -21.17 16.28 -32.52
C VAL A 152 -22.29 16.55 -33.51
N LEU A 153 -23.55 16.40 -33.11
CA LEU A 153 -24.72 16.68 -33.95
C LEU A 153 -24.80 18.15 -34.37
N VAL A 154 -24.46 19.09 -33.48
CA VAL A 154 -24.41 20.53 -33.80
C VAL A 154 -23.28 20.84 -34.80
N VAL A 155 -22.10 20.23 -34.63
CA VAL A 155 -20.99 20.40 -35.58
C VAL A 155 -21.33 19.82 -36.94
N TRP A 156 -21.89 18.61 -36.98
CA TRP A 156 -22.33 17.96 -38.21
C TRP A 156 -23.44 18.72 -38.92
N SER A 157 -24.45 19.20 -38.21
CA SER A 157 -25.53 20.00 -38.80
C SER A 157 -25.01 21.33 -39.36
N LYS A 158 -24.09 22.02 -38.65
CA LYS A 158 -23.43 23.22 -39.18
C LYS A 158 -22.60 22.91 -40.43
N SER A 159 -21.90 21.79 -40.46
CA SER A 159 -21.10 21.36 -41.63
C SER A 159 -22.00 21.06 -42.84
N ALA A 160 -23.08 20.31 -42.64
CA ALA A 160 -24.06 20.00 -43.68
C ALA A 160 -24.75 21.26 -44.23
N ASN A 161 -25.05 22.23 -43.36
CA ASN A 161 -25.66 23.50 -43.78
C ASN A 161 -24.69 24.37 -44.58
N LYS A 162 -23.39 24.37 -44.26
CA LYS A 162 -22.35 25.06 -45.05
C LYS A 162 -22.19 24.47 -46.45
N ALA A 163 -22.24 23.13 -46.57
CA ALA A 163 -22.19 22.46 -47.86
C ALA A 163 -23.40 22.81 -48.77
N LYS A 164 -24.58 23.01 -48.17
CA LYS A 164 -25.80 23.35 -48.90
C LYS A 164 -25.87 24.80 -49.40
N ILE A 165 -25.17 25.73 -48.72
CA ILE A 165 -25.15 27.16 -49.08
C ILE A 165 -24.09 27.46 -50.16
N SER A 166 -23.00 26.69 -50.24
CA SER A 166 -21.96 26.87 -51.27
C SER A 166 -22.31 26.28 -52.65
N SER A 167 -23.45 25.59 -52.77
CA SER A 167 -23.93 24.94 -54.01
C SER A 167 -25.07 25.72 -54.68
N LYS A 168 -25.34 26.96 -54.27
CA LYS A 168 -26.39 27.82 -54.83
C LYS A 168 -25.77 29.15 -55.24
#